data_AF-A0A0H4IVJ1-F1
#
_entry.id   AF-A0A0H4IVJ1-F1
#
_cell.length_a   1.000
_cell.length_b   1.000
_cell.length_c   1.000
_cell.angle_alpha   90.00
_cell.angle_beta   90.00
_cell.angle_gamma   90.00
#
_symmetry.space_group_name_H-M   'P 1'
#
loop_
_entity.id
_entity.type
_entity.pdbx_description
1 polymer ?
#
loop_
_entity_poly.entity_id
_entity_poly.type
_entity_poly.pdbx_seq_one_letter_code
_entity_poly.pdbx_strand_id
1 'polypeptide(L)'
;MGRVVMVEAKIFILYGAANKGKSTTLNTLFNQICRKFSKFLVFFERYGNGLDFVAVFDHEGQRIGFYSSGDNEYEVRRNLYKLYSHNCDFILARQGHGVVVAMQ
;
A
#
# COMPACT_ATOMS: atom_id res chain seq x y z
N MET A 1 32.66 2.35 2.77
CA MET A 1 31.72 2.67 3.87
C MET A 1 30.37 2.98 3.24
N GLY A 2 29.39 2.08 3.34
CA GLY A 2 28.03 2.35 2.88
C GLY A 2 27.29 3.17 3.93
N ARG A 3 26.66 4.28 3.52
CA ARG A 3 25.79 5.06 4.40
C ARG A 3 24.43 4.35 4.47
N VAL A 4 24.05 3.87 5.65
CA VAL A 4 22.68 3.41 5.90
C VAL A 4 21.81 4.67 5.94
N VAL A 5 20.93 4.83 4.95
CA VAL A 5 19.92 5.88 4.95
C VAL A 5 18.62 5.21 5.38
N MET A 6 18.12 5.57 6.56
CA MET A 6 16.78 5.17 6.97
C MET A 6 15.81 5.97 6.10
N VAL A 7 15.15 5.31 5.16
CA VAL A 7 14.10 5.93 4.36
C VAL A 7 12.80 5.82 5.17
N GLU A 8 12.33 6.94 5.72
CA GLU A 8 11.05 7.00 6.40
C GLU A 8 9.92 7.07 5.38
N ALA A 9 9.17 5.98 5.25
CA ALA A 9 7.94 5.98 4.45
C ALA A 9 6.83 6.74 5.19
N LYS A 10 6.12 7.62 4.48
CA LYS A 10 4.89 8.25 4.98
C LYS A 10 3.70 7.36 4.70
N ILE A 11 2.93 7.02 5.74
CA ILE A 11 1.89 5.99 5.66
C ILE A 11 0.52 6.62 5.91
N PHE A 12 -0.39 6.42 4.97
CA PHE A 12 -1.77 6.88 5.02
C PHE A 12 -2.69 5.68 5.08
N ILE A 13 -3.43 5.56 6.18
CA ILE A 13 -4.30 4.41 6.43
C ILE A 13 -5.75 4.86 6.48
N LEU A 14 -6.58 4.27 5.63
CA LEU A 14 -8.04 4.29 5.78
C LEU A 14 -8.41 3.28 6.87
N TYR A 15 -8.64 3.78 8.09
CA TYR A 15 -9.00 2.97 9.26
C TYR A 15 -10.50 3.03 9.55
N GLY A 16 -11.07 1.91 10.02
CA GLY A 16 -12.44 1.89 10.55
C GLY A 16 -13.12 0.52 10.52
N ALA A 17 -14.38 0.47 10.97
CA ALA A 17 -15.18 -0.75 11.03
C ALA A 17 -15.33 -1.45 9.67
N ALA A 18 -15.57 -2.77 9.69
CA ALA A 18 -15.86 -3.55 8.49
C ALA A 18 -17.04 -2.96 7.70
N ASN A 19 -17.02 -3.14 6.37
CA ASN A 19 -18.09 -2.68 5.46
C ASN A 19 -18.42 -1.18 5.49
N LYS A 20 -17.47 -0.33 5.90
CA LYS A 20 -17.59 1.15 5.82
C LYS A 20 -16.99 1.75 4.54
N GLY A 21 -16.92 0.97 3.46
CA GLY A 21 -16.48 1.46 2.15
C GLY A 21 -14.97 1.59 1.95
N LYS A 22 -14.12 1.24 2.94
CA LYS A 22 -12.66 1.38 2.86
C LYS A 22 -12.06 0.72 1.61
N SER A 23 -12.39 -0.56 1.38
CA SER A 23 -11.93 -1.33 0.22
C SER A 23 -12.40 -0.70 -1.09
N THR A 24 -13.65 -0.24 -1.14
CA THR A 24 -14.23 0.43 -2.31
C THR A 24 -13.53 1.75 -2.60
N THR A 25 -13.30 2.58 -1.59
CA THR A 25 -12.59 3.86 -1.72
C THR A 25 -11.16 3.67 -2.20
N LEU A 26 -10.42 2.74 -1.61
CA LEU A 26 -9.04 2.48 -2.00
C LEU A 26 -8.94 1.90 -3.42
N ASN A 27 -9.84 0.98 -3.79
CA ASN A 27 -9.92 0.45 -5.16
C ASN A 27 -10.31 1.55 -6.17
N THR A 28 -11.23 2.44 -5.80
CA THR A 28 -11.63 3.57 -6.66
C THR A 28 -10.46 4.51 -6.90
N LEU A 29 -9.72 4.86 -5.84
CA LEU A 29 -8.52 5.68 -5.94
C LEU A 29 -7.47 5.01 -6.82
N PHE A 30 -7.16 3.73 -6.56
CA PHE A 30 -6.21 2.95 -7.36
C PHE A 30 -6.60 2.91 -8.84
N ASN A 31 -7.88 2.68 -9.15
CA ASN A 31 -8.37 2.65 -10.53
C ASN A 31 -8.24 4.02 -11.22
N GLN A 32 -8.51 5.12 -10.50
CA GLN A 32 -8.31 6.47 -11.04
C GLN A 32 -6.84 6.76 -11.32
N ILE A 33 -5.95 6.34 -10.42
CA ILE A 33 -4.50 6.48 -10.59
C ILE A 33 -4.04 5.65 -11.78
N CYS A 34 -4.42 4.37 -11.86
CA CYS A 34 -4.08 3.50 -12.99
C CYS A 34 -4.51 4.10 -14.34
N ARG A 35 -5.72 4.68 -14.43
CA ARG A 35 -6.21 5.29 -15.67
C ARG A 35 -5.36 6.46 -16.14
N LYS A 36 -4.79 7.24 -15.21
CA LYS A 36 -4.00 8.44 -15.53
C LYS A 36 -2.49 8.17 -15.58
N PHE A 37 -2.03 7.19 -14.82
CA PHE A 37 -0.63 7.01 -14.45
C PHE A 37 -0.14 5.56 -14.62
N SER A 38 -0.82 4.74 -15.43
CA SER A 38 -0.43 3.34 -15.68
C SER A 38 1.01 3.18 -16.15
N LYS A 39 1.54 4.14 -16.92
CA LYS A 39 2.94 4.14 -17.37
C LYS A 39 3.98 4.21 -16.24
N PHE A 40 3.55 4.62 -15.04
CA PHE A 40 4.39 4.70 -13.85
C PHE A 40 4.24 3.47 -12.95
N LEU A 41 3.37 2.52 -13.29
CA LEU A 41 3.20 1.28 -12.53
C LEU A 41 4.44 0.37 -12.73
N VAL A 42 5.22 0.19 -11.67
CA VAL A 42 6.46 -0.61 -11.70
C VAL A 42 6.30 -1.97 -11.03
N PHE A 43 5.26 -2.14 -10.21
CA PHE A 43 4.94 -3.40 -9.56
C PHE A 43 3.43 -3.52 -9.39
N PHE A 44 2.89 -4.72 -9.66
CA PHE A 44 1.51 -5.05 -9.39
C PHE A 44 1.36 -6.53 -9.07
N GLU A 45 0.72 -6.83 -7.96
CA GLU A 45 0.37 -8.19 -7.55
C GLU A 45 -1.07 -8.18 -7.06
N ARG A 46 -1.88 -9.13 -7.54
CA ARG A 46 -3.25 -9.34 -7.08
C ARG A 46 -3.33 -10.66 -6.34
N TYR A 47 -3.96 -10.66 -5.17
CA TYR A 47 -4.10 -11.85 -4.36
C TYR A 47 -5.39 -12.61 -4.71
N GLY A 48 -5.22 -13.81 -5.27
CA GLY A 48 -6.32 -14.70 -5.64
C GLY A 48 -7.31 -14.05 -6.62
N ASN A 49 -8.58 -14.44 -6.51
CA ASN A 49 -9.67 -13.86 -7.30
C ASN A 49 -10.25 -12.58 -6.68
N GLY A 50 -9.55 -11.99 -5.70
CA GLY A 50 -10.05 -10.90 -4.89
C GLY A 50 -9.84 -9.50 -5.48
N LEU A 51 -10.36 -8.52 -4.73
CA LEU A 51 -10.08 -7.09 -4.88
C LEU A 51 -8.84 -6.65 -4.10
N ASP A 52 -8.14 -7.60 -3.46
CA ASP A 52 -6.92 -7.32 -2.71
C ASP A 52 -5.70 -7.33 -3.64
N PHE A 53 -4.90 -6.27 -3.57
CA PHE A 53 -3.75 -6.05 -4.44
C PHE A 53 -2.64 -5.34 -3.67
N VAL A 54 -1.44 -5.39 -4.25
CA VAL A 54 -0.30 -4.53 -3.95
C VAL A 54 0.13 -3.88 -5.26
N ALA A 55 0.40 -2.58 -5.23
CA ALA A 55 0.88 -1.86 -6.39
C ALA A 55 1.95 -0.85 -5.99
N VAL A 56 2.91 -0.60 -6.88
CA VAL A 56 3.90 0.47 -6.70
C VAL A 56 3.95 1.30 -7.98
N PHE A 57 3.83 2.61 -7.81
CA PHE A 57 4.04 3.59 -8.86
C PHE A 57 5.36 4.33 -8.61
N ASP A 58 6.15 4.55 -9.65
CA ASP A 58 7.39 5.35 -9.61
C ASP A 58 7.24 6.52 -10.57
N HIS A 59 7.32 7.73 -10.02
CA HIS A 59 7.35 8.96 -10.80
C HIS A 59 8.54 9.81 -10.36
N GLU A 60 9.53 9.95 -11.25
CA GLU A 60 10.73 10.77 -11.02
C GLU A 60 11.48 10.38 -9.73
N GLY A 61 11.50 9.07 -9.41
CA GLY A 61 12.17 8.54 -8.22
C GLY A 61 11.33 8.62 -6.94
N GLN A 62 10.14 9.23 -6.98
CA GLN A 62 9.18 9.15 -5.87
C GLN A 62 8.28 7.93 -6.04
N ARG A 63 8.29 7.05 -5.04
CA ARG A 63 7.58 5.78 -5.07
C ARG A 63 6.36 5.78 -4.16
N ILE A 64 5.21 5.49 -4.75
CA ILE A 64 3.93 5.39 -4.06
C ILE A 64 3.44 3.95 -4.08
N GLY A 65 3.41 3.33 -2.90
CA GLY A 65 2.90 2.00 -2.66
C GLY A 65 1.42 2.01 -2.29
N PHE A 66 0.68 1.02 -2.77
CA PHE A 66 -0.69 0.75 -2.40
C PHE A 66 -0.80 -0.69 -1.94
N TYR A 67 -1.55 -0.96 -0.87
CA TYR A 67 -2.07 -2.30 -0.64
C TYR A 67 -3.48 -2.25 -0.06
N SER A 68 -4.33 -3.18 -0.49
CA SER A 68 -5.71 -3.26 0.00
C SER A 68 -5.94 -4.32 1.05
N SER A 69 -5.18 -5.41 1.17
CA SER A 69 -5.43 -6.38 2.25
C SER A 69 -4.96 -5.85 3.61
N GLY A 70 -5.90 -5.64 4.54
CA GLY A 70 -5.65 -5.02 5.84
C GLY A 70 -6.58 -5.49 6.95
N ASP A 71 -7.13 -6.69 6.82
CA ASP A 71 -8.10 -7.25 7.78
C ASP A 71 -7.42 -8.08 8.89
N ASN A 72 -6.17 -8.51 8.67
CA ASN A 72 -5.36 -9.16 9.70
C ASN A 72 -3.91 -8.64 9.69
N GLU A 73 -3.24 -8.80 10.83
CA GLU A 73 -1.87 -8.31 11.03
C GLU A 73 -0.86 -8.97 10.08
N TYR A 74 -1.03 -10.25 9.76
CA TYR A 74 -0.11 -10.97 8.87
C TYR A 74 -0.10 -10.37 7.46
N GLU A 75 -1.28 -10.07 6.90
CA GLU A 75 -1.40 -9.42 5.61
C GLU A 75 -0.80 -8.02 5.62
N VAL A 76 -1.10 -7.22 6.65
CA VAL A 76 -0.56 -5.88 6.80
C VAL A 76 0.97 -5.92 6.85
N ARG A 77 1.55 -6.74 7.73
CA ARG A 77 3.02 -6.88 7.84
C ARG A 77 3.62 -7.33 6.50
N ARG A 78 3.09 -8.39 5.89
CA ARG A 78 3.59 -8.92 4.61
C ARG A 78 3.58 -7.85 3.51
N ASN A 79 2.49 -7.08 3.40
CA ASN A 79 2.37 -6.02 2.40
C ASN A 79 3.30 -4.84 2.70
N LEU A 80 3.43 -4.44 3.96
CA LEU A 80 4.36 -3.38 4.36
C LEU A 80 5.81 -3.77 4.07
N TYR A 81 6.22 -5.01 4.36
CA TYR A 81 7.55 -5.50 4.01
C TYR A 81 7.80 -5.51 2.49
N LYS A 82 6.79 -5.86 1.69
CA LYS A 82 6.89 -5.77 0.23
C LYS A 82 7.10 -4.32 -0.21
N LEU A 83 6.28 -3.39 0.26
CA LEU A 83 6.41 -1.98 -0.12
C LEU A 83 7.71 -1.33 0.39
N TYR A 84 8.17 -1.73 1.58
CA TYR A 84 9.47 -1.34 2.10
C TYR A 84 10.61 -1.84 1.20
N SER A 85 10.55 -3.10 0.75
CA SER A 85 11.52 -3.67 -0.19
C SER A 85 11.51 -2.97 -1.55
N HIS A 86 10.40 -2.33 -1.90
CA HIS A 86 10.28 -1.47 -3.08
C HIS A 86 10.69 -0.01 -2.83
N ASN A 87 11.21 0.34 -1.64
CA ASN A 87 11.63 1.69 -1.27
C ASN A 87 10.53 2.74 -1.52
N CYS A 88 9.29 2.44 -1.10
CA CYS A 88 8.20 3.39 -1.21
C CYS A 88 8.37 4.57 -0.24
N ASP A 89 8.32 5.80 -0.76
CA ASP A 89 8.29 7.03 0.05
C ASP A 89 6.91 7.26 0.67
N PHE A 90 5.87 6.83 -0.03
CA PHE A 90 4.48 6.96 0.39
C PHE A 90 3.77 5.61 0.32
N ILE A 91 2.98 5.28 1.33
CA ILE A 91 2.17 4.06 1.36
C ILE A 91 0.72 4.44 1.64
N LEU A 92 -0.18 4.00 0.78
CA LEU A 92 -1.63 4.13 0.96
C LEU A 92 -2.25 2.76 1.20
N ALA A 93 -2.97 2.65 2.31
CA ALA A 93 -3.50 1.38 2.78
C ALA A 93 -4.91 1.51 3.38
N ARG A 94 -5.57 0.37 3.60
CA ARG A 94 -6.71 0.26 4.51
C ARG A 94 -6.37 -0.65 5.67
N GLN A 95 -6.96 -0.41 6.84
CA GLN A 95 -6.88 -1.33 7.97
C GLN A 95 -8.25 -1.49 8.65
N GLY A 96 -8.56 -2.72 9.03
CA GLY A 96 -9.73 -3.06 9.82
C GLY A 96 -9.61 -2.56 11.26
N HIS A 97 -10.76 -2.37 11.92
CA HIS A 97 -10.79 -2.00 13.33
C HIS A 97 -10.10 -3.08 14.19
N GLY A 98 -9.19 -2.68 15.07
CA GLY A 98 -8.44 -3.60 15.94
C GLY A 98 -7.14 -4.16 15.34
N VAL A 99 -6.82 -3.82 14.08
CA VAL A 99 -5.50 -4.12 13.51
C VAL A 99 -4.57 -2.96 13.85
N VAL A 100 -3.58 -3.20 14.72
CA VAL A 100 -2.55 -2.23 15.08
C VAL A 100 -1.21 -2.84 14.72
N VAL A 101 -0.47 -2.19 13.83
CA VAL A 101 0.91 -2.57 13.51
C VAL A 101 1.80 -1.42 13.94
N ALA A 102 2.56 -1.63 15.01
CA ALA A 102 3.64 -0.72 15.37
C ALA A 102 4.75 -0.88 14.33
N MET A 103 5.03 0.20 13.62
CA MET A 103 6.17 0.29 12.70
C MET A 103 7.28 0.99 13.48
N GLN A 104 8.34 0.24 13.80
CA GLN A 104 9.56 0.77 14.41
C GLN A 104 10.52 1.23 13.31
#